data_AF-A0A538S1X4-F1
#
_entry.id   AF-A0A538S1X4-F1
#
_cell.length_a   1.000
_cell.length_b   1.000
_cell.length_c   1.000
_cell.angle_alpha   90.00
_cell.angle_beta   90.00
_cell.angle_gamma   90.00
#
_symmetry.space_group_name_H-M   'P 1'
#
loop_
_entity.id
_entity.type
_entity.pdbx_description
1 polymer ?
#
loop_
_entity_poly.entity_id
_entity_poly.type
_entity_poly.pdbx_seq_one_letter_code
_entity_poly.pdbx_strand_id
1 'polypeptide(L)'
;MEVRTAEHLGMCFGVKDAIDMALELASHGPVTILGDLVHNEDVVAQMEVAGAARARHKKDVKSGTVLLTAHGTAGRVKLELEQEGFKIHDAACPLVLRVHQAIQKLIAEKRHPVIIGQAG
;
A
#
# COMPACT_ATOMS: atom_id res chain seq x y z
N MET A 1 -2.16 1.18 -40.38
CA MET A 1 -1.79 0.57 -39.09
C MET A 1 -3.07 0.42 -38.29
N GLU A 2 -3.40 -0.81 -37.89
CA GLU A 2 -4.58 -1.08 -37.06
C GLU A 2 -4.11 -1.17 -35.60
N VAL A 3 -4.71 -0.38 -34.71
CA VAL A 3 -4.44 -0.41 -33.27
C VAL A 3 -5.57 -1.19 -32.61
N ARG A 4 -5.24 -2.23 -31.85
CA ARG A 4 -6.19 -3.03 -31.09
C ARG A 4 -5.91 -2.91 -29.60
N THR A 5 -6.96 -2.74 -28.81
CA THR A 5 -6.90 -2.67 -27.35
C THR A 5 -7.42 -3.96 -26.73
N ALA A 6 -6.90 -4.31 -25.55
CA ALA A 6 -7.44 -5.41 -24.77
C ALA A 6 -8.86 -5.07 -24.26
N GLU A 7 -9.66 -6.09 -23.95
CA GLU A 7 -10.98 -5.93 -23.33
C GLU A 7 -10.87 -5.41 -21.89
N HIS A 8 -9.80 -5.78 -21.19
CA HIS A 8 -9.48 -5.31 -19.85
C HIS A 8 -8.10 -4.66 -19.86
N LEU A 9 -8.06 -3.36 -19.59
CA LEU A 9 -6.82 -2.59 -19.47
C LEU A 9 -6.94 -1.51 -18.38
N GLY A 10 -5.79 -1.12 -17.84
CA GLY A 10 -5.69 -0.01 -16.90
C GLY A 10 -5.80 -0.41 -15.43
N MET A 11 -6.43 0.48 -14.65
CA MET A 11 -6.40 0.45 -13.19
C MET A 11 -7.39 -0.57 -12.62
N CYS A 12 -6.92 -1.45 -11.73
CA CYS A 12 -7.80 -2.33 -10.97
C CYS A 12 -8.39 -1.60 -9.76
N PHE A 13 -9.45 -2.16 -9.17
CA PHE A 13 -10.13 -1.56 -8.01
C PHE A 13 -9.17 -1.29 -6.83
N GLY A 14 -8.25 -2.21 -6.54
CA GLY A 14 -7.32 -2.05 -5.41
C GLY A 14 -6.33 -0.89 -5.59
N VAL A 15 -5.93 -0.60 -6.84
CA VAL A 15 -5.12 0.60 -7.12
C VAL A 15 -5.95 1.86 -6.97
N LYS A 16 -7.19 1.85 -7.50
CA LYS A 16 -8.10 2.99 -7.39
C LYS A 16 -8.37 3.35 -5.93
N ASP A 17 -8.72 2.37 -5.11
CA ASP A 17 -9.02 2.57 -3.69
C ASP A 17 -7.81 3.14 -2.93
N ALA A 18 -6.60 2.69 -3.26
CA ALA A 18 -5.38 3.20 -2.65
C ALA A 18 -5.09 4.66 -3.02
N ILE A 19 -5.32 5.04 -4.28
CA ILE A 19 -5.17 6.41 -4.76
C ILE A 19 -6.22 7.32 -4.11
N ASP A 20 -7.48 6.90 -4.10
CA ASP A 20 -8.59 7.66 -3.53
C ASP A 20 -8.35 7.93 -2.03
N MET A 21 -7.89 6.91 -1.28
CA MET A 21 -7.52 7.07 0.13
C MET A 21 -6.34 8.02 0.33
N ALA A 22 -5.30 7.94 -0.51
CA ALA A 22 -4.15 8.84 -0.41
C ALA A 22 -4.54 10.30 -0.63
N LEU A 23 -5.37 10.57 -1.65
CA LEU A 23 -5.88 11.90 -1.95
C LEU A 23 -6.79 12.42 -0.84
N GLU A 24 -7.68 11.58 -0.31
CA GLU A 24 -8.54 11.94 0.81
C GLU A 24 -7.70 12.32 2.04
N LEU A 25 -6.72 11.49 2.42
CA LEU A 25 -5.86 11.79 3.56
C LEU A 25 -5.07 13.08 3.37
N ALA A 26 -4.53 13.30 2.17
CA ALA A 26 -3.79 14.51 1.85
C ALA A 26 -4.65 15.78 1.93
N SER A 27 -5.95 15.69 1.62
CA SER A 27 -6.89 16.80 1.78
C SER A 27 -7.12 17.22 3.24
N HIS A 28 -6.83 16.34 4.20
CA HIS A 28 -6.97 16.59 5.64
C HIS A 28 -5.66 17.05 6.30
N GLY A 29 -4.52 16.96 5.60
CA GLY A 29 -3.22 17.40 6.08
C GLY A 29 -2.05 16.52 5.60
N PRO A 30 -0.82 16.79 6.07
CA PRO A 30 0.36 16.06 5.63
C PRO A 30 0.26 14.56 5.92
N VAL A 31 0.47 13.75 4.89
CA VAL A 31 0.53 12.29 4.97
C VAL A 31 1.82 11.80 4.32
N THR A 32 2.43 10.76 4.91
CA THR A 32 3.57 10.07 4.32
C THR A 32 3.14 8.68 3.88
N ILE A 33 3.33 8.39 2.60
CA ILE A 33 3.19 7.04 2.05
C ILE A 33 4.51 6.31 2.32
N LEU A 34 4.44 5.21 3.08
CA LEU A 34 5.62 4.41 3.39
C LEU A 34 5.82 3.32 2.32
N GLY A 35 6.67 3.62 1.35
CA GLY A 35 6.91 2.81 0.15
C GLY A 35 6.24 3.42 -1.09
N ASP A 36 6.16 2.62 -2.16
CA ASP A 36 5.43 3.00 -3.37
C ASP A 36 3.96 2.64 -3.23
N LEU A 37 3.08 3.65 -3.27
CA LEU A 37 1.62 3.45 -3.22
C LEU A 37 1.20 2.43 -4.27
N VAL A 38 1.71 2.65 -5.49
CA VAL A 38 1.69 1.78 -6.67
C VAL A 38 2.96 2.00 -7.48
N HIS A 39 3.31 1.04 -8.35
CA HIS A 39 4.47 1.13 -9.23
C HIS A 39 4.13 1.89 -10.53
N ASN A 40 3.75 3.17 -10.42
CA ASN A 40 3.45 4.05 -11.55
C ASN A 40 3.94 5.48 -11.26
N GLU A 41 4.83 6.00 -12.10
CA GLU A 41 5.49 7.30 -11.89
C GLU A 41 4.52 8.49 -11.95
N ASP A 42 3.52 8.45 -12.85
CA ASP A 42 2.51 9.51 -12.96
C ASP A 42 1.66 9.59 -11.69
N VAL A 43 1.30 8.44 -11.12
CA VAL A 43 0.57 8.39 -9.85
C VAL A 43 1.45 8.91 -8.70
N VAL A 44 2.73 8.56 -8.67
CA VAL A 44 3.66 9.09 -7.66
C VAL A 44 3.75 10.61 -7.74
N ALA A 45 3.91 11.17 -8.95
CA ALA A 45 3.95 12.61 -9.15
C ALA A 45 2.62 13.28 -8.74
N GLN A 46 1.48 12.65 -9.03
CA GLN A 46 0.17 13.14 -8.59
C GLN A 46 0.07 13.20 -7.05
N MET A 47 0.58 12.18 -6.35
CA MET A 47 0.56 12.15 -4.88
C MET A 47 1.43 13.26 -4.28
N GLU A 48 2.61 13.51 -4.85
CA GLU A 48 3.49 14.59 -4.40
C GLU A 48 2.82 15.96 -4.55
N VAL A 49 2.16 16.22 -5.68
CA VAL A 49 1.40 17.46 -5.91
C VAL A 49 0.22 17.59 -4.93
N ALA A 50 -0.42 16.47 -4.59
CA ALA A 50 -1.53 16.46 -3.63
C ALA A 50 -1.08 16.66 -2.16
N GLY A 51 0.23 16.62 -1.87
CA GLY A 51 0.76 16.74 -0.50
C GLY A 51 0.95 15.42 0.23
N ALA A 52 0.88 14.28 -0.48
CA ALA A 52 1.20 12.97 0.05
C ALA A 52 2.66 12.61 -0.26
N ALA A 53 3.55 12.84 0.70
CA ALA A 53 4.99 12.62 0.54
C ALA A 53 5.34 11.12 0.55
N ARG A 54 6.34 10.73 -0.24
CA ARG A 54 6.85 9.35 -0.25
C ARG A 54 8.04 9.19 0.69
N ALA A 55 8.05 8.13 1.50
CA ALA A 55 9.22 7.70 2.28
C ALA A 55 9.62 6.27 1.93
N ARG A 56 10.92 6.00 1.77
CA ARG A 56 11.42 4.62 1.54
C ARG A 56 11.60 3.85 2.84
N HIS A 57 11.94 4.54 3.92
CA HIS A 57 12.18 3.94 5.22
C HIS A 57 11.40 4.67 6.31
N LYS A 58 11.06 3.95 7.38
CA LYS A 58 10.35 4.47 8.55
C LYS A 58 10.98 5.75 9.11
N LYS A 59 12.32 5.80 9.19
CA LYS A 59 13.08 6.97 9.68
C LYS A 59 12.89 8.26 8.86
N ASP A 60 12.44 8.12 7.61
CA ASP A 60 12.24 9.22 6.68
C ASP A 60 10.81 9.79 6.80
N VAL A 61 9.91 9.15 7.55
CA VAL A 61 8.56 9.65 7.82
C VAL A 61 8.62 10.94 8.63
N LYS A 62 7.97 12.00 8.14
CA LYS A 62 7.94 13.33 8.78
C LYS A 62 6.54 13.78 9.21
N SER A 63 5.49 13.14 8.71
CA SER A 63 4.11 13.42 9.12
C SER A 63 3.69 12.54 10.30
N GLY A 64 2.70 13.02 11.07
CA GLY A 64 2.04 12.19 12.10
C GLY A 64 1.14 11.10 11.50
N THR A 65 0.66 11.26 10.27
CA THR A 65 -0.16 10.28 9.55
C THR A 65 0.67 9.51 8.54
N VAL A 66 0.55 8.18 8.53
CA VAL A 66 1.25 7.29 7.60
C VAL A 66 0.23 6.44 6.83
N LEU A 67 0.42 6.36 5.52
CA LEU A 67 -0.33 5.48 4.63
C LEU A 67 0.54 4.29 4.22
N LEU A 68 0.07 3.08 4.50
CA LEU A 68 0.66 1.84 4.00
C LEU A 68 0.13 1.53 2.60
N THR A 69 0.97 0.90 1.77
CA THR A 69 0.73 0.76 0.33
C THR A 69 -0.28 -0.35 -0.04
N ALA A 70 -0.73 -0.35 -1.30
CA ALA A 70 -1.63 -1.37 -1.84
C ALA A 70 -1.04 -2.79 -1.82
N HIS A 71 0.28 -2.91 -1.79
CA HIS A 71 1.02 -4.18 -1.80
C HIS A 71 0.99 -4.92 -0.46
N GLY A 72 0.46 -4.27 0.59
CA GLY A 72 0.47 -4.81 1.94
C GLY A 72 1.79 -4.55 2.68
N THR A 73 1.71 -4.63 4.00
CA THR A 73 2.86 -4.42 4.89
C THR A 73 2.90 -5.51 5.95
N ALA A 74 4.10 -5.87 6.40
CA ALA A 74 4.25 -6.83 7.50
C ALA A 74 3.60 -6.29 8.78
N GLY A 75 2.84 -7.12 9.48
CA GLY A 75 2.12 -6.71 10.71
C GLY A 75 3.03 -6.10 11.78
N ARG A 76 4.28 -6.56 11.90
CA ARG A 76 5.28 -5.97 12.81
C ARG A 76 5.55 -4.49 12.53
N VAL A 77 5.63 -4.10 11.26
CA VAL A 77 5.95 -2.72 10.85
C VAL A 77 4.80 -1.79 11.20
N LYS A 78 3.56 -2.24 10.99
CA LYS A 78 2.36 -1.52 11.40
C LYS A 78 2.35 -1.28 12.91
N LEU A 79 2.58 -2.34 13.69
CA LEU A 79 2.60 -2.28 15.15
C LEU A 79 3.72 -1.35 15.68
N GLU A 80 4.92 -1.43 15.11
CA GLU A 80 6.02 -0.52 15.45
C GLU A 80 5.67 0.95 15.21
N LEU A 81 5.06 1.26 14.07
CA LEU A 81 4.65 2.65 13.76
C LEU A 81 3.55 3.14 14.71
N GLU A 82 2.56 2.31 15.02
CA GLU A 82 1.50 2.63 15.98
C GLU A 82 2.08 2.92 17.38
N GLN A 83 3.07 2.12 17.82
CA GLN A 83 3.77 2.31 19.09
C GLN A 83 4.62 3.59 19.14
N GLU A 84 5.14 4.02 17.99
CA GLU A 84 5.86 5.29 17.83
C GLU A 84 4.92 6.52 17.78
N GLY A 85 3.60 6.29 17.83
CA GLY A 85 2.58 7.36 17.90
C GLY A 85 2.07 7.83 16.54
N PHE A 86 2.39 7.13 15.46
CA PHE A 86 1.87 7.46 14.13
C PHE A 86 0.40 7.03 13.98
N LYS A 87 -0.40 7.85 13.30
CA LYS A 87 -1.75 7.50 12.86
C LYS A 87 -1.67 6.71 11.55
N ILE A 88 -1.98 5.43 11.60
CA ILE A 88 -1.83 4.53 10.44
C ILE A 88 -3.13 4.36 9.66
N HIS A 89 -3.02 4.53 8.35
CA HIS A 89 -4.02 4.13 7.37
C HIS A 89 -3.42 3.03 6.47
N ASP A 90 -4.23 2.07 6.07
CA ASP A 90 -3.78 0.88 5.36
C ASP A 90 -4.53 0.73 4.05
N ALA A 91 -3.86 1.01 2.93
CA ALA A 91 -4.43 0.89 1.60
C ALA A 91 -4.24 -0.49 0.97
N ALA A 92 -3.80 -1.49 1.74
CA ALA A 92 -3.58 -2.84 1.22
C ALA A 92 -4.83 -3.37 0.48
N CYS A 93 -4.62 -3.86 -0.75
CA CYS A 93 -5.69 -4.41 -1.55
C CYS A 93 -6.39 -5.56 -0.79
N PRO A 94 -7.75 -5.62 -0.76
CA PRO A 94 -8.47 -6.70 -0.10
C PRO A 94 -8.04 -8.11 -0.53
N LEU A 95 -7.56 -8.26 -1.77
CA LEU A 95 -7.02 -9.53 -2.27
C LEU A 95 -5.68 -9.90 -1.61
N VAL A 96 -4.82 -8.93 -1.35
CA VAL A 96 -3.55 -9.13 -0.61
C VAL A 96 -3.85 -9.49 0.84
N LEU A 97 -4.77 -8.75 1.48
CA LEU A 97 -5.19 -9.03 2.85
C LEU A 97 -5.78 -10.43 3.00
N ARG A 98 -6.55 -10.91 2.00
CA ARG A 98 -7.05 -12.28 1.97
C ARG A 98 -5.92 -13.32 1.95
N VAL A 99 -4.84 -13.06 1.22
CA VAL A 99 -3.65 -13.94 1.23
C VAL A 99 -2.97 -13.93 2.59
N HIS A 100 -2.80 -12.75 3.22
CA HIS A 100 -2.26 -12.65 4.57
C HIS A 100 -3.08 -13.46 5.58
N GLN A 101 -4.41 -13.32 5.55
CA GLN A 101 -5.32 -14.07 6.42
C GLN A 101 -5.24 -15.58 6.18
N ALA A 102 -5.16 -16.02 4.92
CA ALA A 102 -5.01 -17.44 4.59
C ALA A 102 -3.70 -18.01 5.15
N ILE A 103 -2.59 -17.27 5.04
CA ILE A 103 -1.29 -17.67 5.62
C ILE A 103 -1.39 -17.81 7.14
N GLN A 104 -1.97 -16.81 7.83
CA GLN A 104 -2.14 -16.86 9.28
C GLN A 104 -2.98 -18.06 9.73
N LYS A 105 -4.06 -18.36 9.00
CA LYS A 105 -4.89 -19.54 9.27
C LYS A 105 -4.10 -20.85 9.14
N LEU A 106 -3.32 -21.01 8.07
CA LEU A 106 -2.49 -22.20 7.86
C LEU A 106 -1.46 -22.39 8.98
N ILE A 107 -0.84 -21.30 9.43
CA ILE A 107 0.11 -21.33 10.57
C ILE A 107 -0.61 -21.75 11.85
N ALA A 108 -1.79 -21.19 12.13
CA ALA A 108 -2.59 -21.57 13.31
C ALA A 108 -2.99 -23.06 13.29
N GLU A 109 -3.19 -23.62 12.10
CA GLU A 109 -3.43 -25.05 11.86
C GLU A 109 -2.14 -25.90 11.91
N LYS A 110 -1.01 -25.33 12.33
CA LYS A 110 0.33 -25.96 12.41
C LYS A 110 0.82 -26.51 11.07
N ARG A 111 0.43 -25.88 9.96
CA ARG A 111 0.95 -26.18 8.62
C ARG A 111 2.13 -25.29 8.27
N HIS A 112 2.88 -25.68 7.24
CA HIS A 112 3.98 -24.91 6.67
C HIS A 112 3.55 -24.29 5.32
N PRO A 113 3.17 -23.00 5.27
CA PRO A 113 2.80 -22.33 4.03
C PRO A 113 4.01 -22.17 3.11
N VAL A 114 3.84 -22.41 1.81
CA VAL A 114 4.81 -22.10 0.77
C VAL A 114 4.27 -20.94 -0.06
N ILE A 115 5.04 -19.86 -0.16
CA ILE A 115 4.68 -18.66 -0.91
C ILE A 115 5.45 -18.67 -2.23
N ILE A 116 4.72 -18.56 -3.35
CA ILE A 116 5.31 -18.41 -4.68
C ILE A 116 5.29 -16.93 -5.04
N GLY A 117 6.47 -16.37 -5.29
CA GLY A 117 6.64 -14.95 -5.63
C GLY A 117 8.06 -14.65 -6.08
N GLN A 118 8.32 -13.39 -6.41
CA GLN A 118 9.65 -12.90 -6.73
C GLN A 118 10.33 -12.38 -5.46
N ALA A 119 11.64 -12.63 -5.32
CA ALA A 119 12.43 -11.98 -4.29
C ALA A 119 12.45 -10.47 -4.58
N GLY A 120 12.21 -9.67 -3.53
CA GLY A 120 12.21 -8.22 -3.59
C GLY A 120 13.60 -7.62 -3.74
#